data_AF-A0A4Y2L0H6-F1
#
_entry.id   AF-A0A4Y2L0H6-F1
#
_cell.length_a   1.000
_cell.length_b   1.000
_cell.length_c   1.000
_cell.angle_alpha   90.00
_cell.angle_beta   90.00
_cell.angle_gamma   90.00
#
_symmetry.space_group_name_H-M   'P 1'
#
loop_
_entity.id
_entity.type
_entity.pdbx_description
1 polymer ?
#
loop_
_entity_poly.entity_id
_entity_poly.type
_entity_poly.pdbx_seq_one_letter_code
_entity_poly.pdbx_strand_id
1 'polypeptide(L)'
;MNILCLDLQVELIIETCSPFQRDVEFFIVPNMPITLLKYMRLDLKPFIRGMIVRGLFRRLLECNINDHLVSLSLESLPPILDLASFIPFLQACKKLKCLELSLVYATNGIDHLIESWLDNRPESLEEVLIDIWDIEDEDDYTNMKNKTTEYVSRLEFAGLKIK
;
A
#
# COMPACT_ATOMS: atom_id res chain seq x y z
N MET A 1 -8.51 -9.65 34.51
CA MET A 1 -9.55 -8.79 33.92
C MET A 1 -8.83 -7.83 32.99
N ASN A 2 -8.72 -8.17 31.70
CA ASN A 2 -8.05 -7.29 30.74
C ASN A 2 -9.05 -6.20 30.36
N ILE A 3 -8.75 -4.96 30.72
CA ILE A 3 -9.49 -3.81 30.21
C ILE A 3 -9.13 -3.69 28.73
N LEU A 4 -9.99 -4.22 27.87
CA LEU A 4 -9.95 -3.93 26.44
C LEU A 4 -10.41 -2.48 26.30
N CYS A 5 -9.47 -1.58 26.05
CA CYS A 5 -9.79 -0.22 25.66
C CYS A 5 -10.36 -0.30 24.23
N LEU A 6 -11.68 -0.43 24.11
CA LEU A 6 -12.38 -0.65 22.85
C LEU A 6 -12.20 0.51 21.86
N ASP A 7 -11.83 1.69 22.37
CA ASP A 7 -11.61 2.90 21.59
C ASP A 7 -10.11 3.19 21.33
N LEU A 8 -9.20 2.29 21.72
CA LEU A 8 -7.78 2.48 21.44
C LEU A 8 -7.54 2.45 19.93
N GLN A 9 -7.02 3.55 19.41
CA GLN A 9 -6.55 3.66 18.03
C GLN A 9 -5.03 3.70 18.04
N VAL A 10 -4.40 2.91 17.18
CA VAL A 10 -2.94 2.85 17.05
C VAL A 10 -2.54 3.40 15.70
N GLU A 11 -1.61 4.34 15.72
CA GLU A 11 -0.86 4.76 14.55
C GLU A 11 0.49 4.03 14.58
N LEU A 12 0.79 3.25 13.54
CA LEU A 12 2.05 2.55 13.39
C LEU A 12 2.84 3.16 12.23
N ILE A 13 3.95 3.79 12.54
CA ILE A 13 4.89 4.35 11.57
C ILE A 13 6.16 3.49 11.62
N ILE A 14 6.49 2.87 10.49
CA ILE A 14 7.68 2.04 10.32
C ILE A 14 8.56 2.69 9.26
N GLU A 15 9.75 3.11 9.68
CA GLU A 15 10.83 3.56 8.80
C GLU A 15 11.95 2.54 8.87
N THR A 16 12.36 2.01 7.73
CA THR A 16 13.38 0.97 7.70
C THR A 16 14.30 1.07 6.50
N CYS A 17 15.59 0.85 6.75
CA CYS A 17 16.59 0.54 5.74
C CYS A 17 16.93 -0.96 5.73
N SER A 18 16.24 -1.77 6.54
CA SER A 18 16.47 -3.20 6.66
C SER A 18 15.76 -3.95 5.53
N PRO A 19 16.47 -4.85 4.82
CA PRO A 19 15.84 -5.74 3.87
C PRO A 19 15.17 -6.94 4.56
N PHE A 20 15.21 -7.04 5.90
CA PHE A 20 14.71 -8.20 6.62
C PHE A 20 13.28 -8.02 7.10
N GLN A 21 12.38 -8.82 6.51
CA GLN A 21 10.97 -8.91 6.88
C GLN A 21 10.76 -9.10 8.39
N ARG A 22 11.57 -9.93 9.05
CA ARG A 22 11.43 -10.24 10.49
C ARG A 22 11.55 -9.01 11.39
N ASP A 23 12.36 -8.02 10.98
CA ASP A 23 12.58 -6.82 11.79
C ASP A 23 11.31 -5.97 11.86
N VAL A 24 10.50 -6.00 10.80
CA VAL A 24 9.24 -5.27 10.72
C VAL A 24 8.10 -6.07 11.35
N GLU A 25 8.02 -7.37 11.07
CA GLU A 25 6.96 -8.24 11.57
C GLU A 25 6.91 -8.32 13.10
N PHE A 26 8.05 -8.12 13.77
CA PHE A 26 8.15 -8.14 15.23
C PHE A 26 7.24 -7.09 15.90
N PHE A 27 7.06 -5.93 15.28
CA PHE A 27 6.23 -4.85 15.82
C PHE A 27 4.73 -5.04 15.55
N ILE A 28 4.36 -6.01 14.70
CA ILE A 28 2.98 -6.30 14.35
C ILE A 28 2.52 -7.49 15.19
N VAL A 29 1.68 -7.17 16.18
CA VAL A 29 1.10 -8.15 17.11
C VAL A 29 -0.37 -8.41 16.76
N PRO A 30 -0.90 -9.62 17.03
CA PRO A 30 -2.29 -9.97 16.76
C PRO A 30 -3.29 -9.03 17.43
N ASN A 31 -4.34 -8.65 16.70
CA ASN A 31 -5.46 -7.81 17.14
C ASN A 31 -5.05 -6.41 17.63
N MET A 32 -3.90 -5.90 17.18
CA MET A 32 -3.57 -4.50 17.42
C MET A 32 -4.53 -3.61 16.63
N PRO A 33 -5.23 -2.65 17.26
CA PRO A 33 -6.21 -1.81 16.57
C PRO A 33 -5.52 -0.68 15.79
N ILE A 34 -4.69 -1.06 14.82
CA ILE A 34 -3.98 -0.12 13.95
C ILE A 34 -4.99 0.52 13.01
N THR A 35 -5.22 1.82 13.16
CA THR A 35 -6.08 2.61 12.29
C THR A 35 -5.30 3.30 11.19
N LEU A 36 -4.02 3.62 11.44
CA LEU A 36 -3.10 4.18 10.45
C LEU A 36 -1.82 3.36 10.42
N LEU A 37 -1.44 2.90 9.22
CA LEU A 37 -0.15 2.28 8.97
C LEU A 37 0.61 3.11 7.94
N LYS A 38 1.77 3.64 8.33
CA LYS A 38 2.76 4.20 7.41
C LYS A 38 3.98 3.30 7.37
N TYR A 39 4.31 2.79 6.20
CA TYR A 39 5.52 1.99 5.98
C TYR A 39 6.41 2.69 4.96
N MET A 40 7.62 3.04 5.37
CA MET A 40 8.61 3.71 4.54
C MET A 40 9.88 2.89 4.47
N ARG A 41 10.30 2.62 3.23
CA ARG A 41 11.57 1.94 2.96
C ARG A 41 12.56 2.89 2.28
N LEU A 42 13.68 3.12 2.95
CA LEU A 42 14.61 4.21 2.63
C LEU A 42 15.96 3.74 2.05
N ASP A 43 16.18 2.44 1.84
CA ASP A 43 17.43 1.95 1.23
C ASP A 43 17.31 1.82 -0.30
N LEU A 44 18.29 2.37 -1.02
CA LEU A 44 18.42 2.26 -2.49
C LEU A 44 18.93 0.88 -2.96
N LYS A 45 19.13 -0.07 -2.05
CA LYS A 45 19.73 -1.37 -2.41
C LYS A 45 18.71 -2.20 -3.20
N PRO A 46 19.01 -2.56 -4.47
CA PRO A 46 18.10 -3.35 -5.28
C PRO A 46 17.79 -4.69 -4.61
N PHE A 47 16.51 -5.03 -4.64
CA PHE A 47 15.85 -6.05 -3.85
C PHE A 47 16.38 -7.48 -4.12
N ILE A 48 16.44 -8.34 -3.09
CA ILE A 48 16.43 -9.83 -3.22
C ILE A 48 14.96 -10.29 -3.31
N ARG A 49 14.41 -10.38 -4.54
CA ARG A 49 12.99 -10.55 -4.96
C ARG A 49 11.84 -10.65 -3.89
N GLY A 50 10.84 -9.77 -3.99
CA GLY A 50 9.43 -9.97 -3.60
C GLY A 50 9.03 -10.28 -2.13
N MET A 51 9.95 -10.48 -1.19
CA MET A 51 9.61 -11.06 0.13
C MET A 51 9.01 -10.10 1.16
N ILE A 52 9.46 -8.84 1.24
CA ILE A 52 9.09 -7.93 2.34
C ILE A 52 7.66 -7.41 2.21
N VAL A 53 7.25 -6.94 1.03
CA VAL A 53 5.91 -6.36 0.83
C VAL A 53 4.83 -7.43 0.98
N ARG A 54 4.99 -8.56 0.27
CA ARG A 54 4.12 -9.73 0.42
C ARG A 54 4.13 -10.26 1.86
N GLY A 55 5.31 -10.30 2.48
CA GLY A 55 5.51 -10.76 3.84
C GLY A 55 4.80 -9.90 4.88
N LEU A 56 4.97 -8.59 4.78
CA LEU A 56 4.32 -7.57 5.60
C LEU A 56 2.79 -7.69 5.51
N PHE A 57 2.24 -7.73 4.30
CA PHE A 57 0.78 -7.81 4.13
C PHE A 57 0.21 -9.15 4.57
N ARG A 58 0.94 -10.25 4.33
CA ARG A 58 0.58 -11.55 4.92
C ARG A 58 0.55 -11.47 6.43
N ARG A 59 1.56 -10.87 7.07
CA ARG A 59 1.61 -10.69 8.52
C ARG A 59 0.45 -9.83 9.03
N LEU A 60 0.13 -8.74 8.34
CA LEU A 60 -0.99 -7.87 8.70
C LEU A 60 -2.34 -8.61 8.62
N LEU A 61 -2.54 -9.46 7.61
CA LEU A 61 -3.68 -10.38 7.53
C LEU A 61 -3.71 -11.39 8.69
N GLU A 62 -2.59 -12.08 8.92
CA GLU A 62 -2.47 -13.09 9.99
C GLU A 62 -2.71 -12.49 11.39
N CYS A 63 -2.37 -11.20 11.57
CA CYS A 63 -2.61 -10.47 12.82
C CYS A 63 -4.00 -9.81 12.91
N ASN A 64 -4.88 -10.01 11.92
CA ASN A 64 -6.22 -9.43 11.86
C ASN A 64 -6.27 -7.89 11.98
N ILE A 65 -5.27 -7.22 11.40
CA ILE A 65 -5.17 -5.75 11.43
C ILE A 65 -6.14 -5.09 10.44
N ASN A 66 -6.45 -5.80 9.35
CA ASN A 66 -7.33 -5.35 8.26
C ASN A 66 -8.73 -4.90 8.73
N ASP A 67 -9.22 -5.40 9.87
CA ASP A 67 -10.52 -5.02 10.43
C ASP A 67 -10.53 -3.62 11.07
N HIS A 68 -9.36 -3.06 11.34
CA HIS A 68 -9.19 -1.76 12.01
C HIS A 68 -8.57 -0.69 11.12
N LEU A 69 -7.86 -1.10 10.06
CA LEU A 69 -7.10 -0.18 9.22
C LEU A 69 -8.00 0.80 8.45
N VAL A 70 -7.76 2.09 8.64
CA VAL A 70 -8.49 3.20 8.00
C VAL A 70 -7.62 3.91 6.97
N SER A 71 -6.33 4.08 7.25
CA SER A 71 -5.37 4.72 6.34
C SER A 71 -4.11 3.88 6.20
N LEU A 72 -3.63 3.77 4.97
CA LEU A 72 -2.43 3.04 4.61
C LEU A 72 -1.55 3.88 3.69
N SER A 73 -0.31 4.12 4.11
CA SER A 73 0.69 4.84 3.33
C SER A 73 1.91 3.95 3.15
N LEU A 74 2.27 3.71 1.90
CA LEU A 74 3.40 2.88 1.50
C LEU A 74 4.37 3.71 0.66
N GLU A 75 5.56 3.94 1.21
CA GLU A 75 6.66 4.61 0.52
C GLU A 75 7.81 3.63 0.31
N SER A 76 8.32 3.55 -0.92
CA SER A 76 9.45 2.70 -1.27
C SER A 76 10.38 3.37 -2.26
N LEU A 77 11.62 3.61 -1.82
CA LEU A 77 12.73 3.96 -2.70
C LEU A 77 13.17 2.80 -3.63
N PRO A 78 13.19 1.53 -3.23
CA PRO A 78 13.45 0.46 -4.18
C PRO A 78 12.16 0.04 -4.91
N PRO A 79 12.22 -0.30 -6.21
CA PRO A 79 11.05 -0.76 -6.96
C PRO A 79 10.38 -2.00 -6.35
N ILE A 80 9.04 -2.00 -6.31
CA ILE A 80 8.24 -3.16 -5.87
C ILE A 80 7.91 -4.02 -7.09
N LEU A 81 8.42 -5.25 -7.15
CA LEU A 81 8.27 -6.09 -8.35
C LEU A 81 6.95 -6.84 -8.46
N ASP A 82 6.09 -6.80 -7.43
CA ASP A 82 4.83 -7.54 -7.39
C ASP A 82 3.79 -6.81 -6.52
N LEU A 83 3.49 -5.58 -6.92
CA LEU A 83 2.51 -4.76 -6.21
C LEU A 83 1.10 -5.38 -6.28
N ALA A 84 0.80 -6.14 -7.34
CA ALA A 84 -0.50 -6.82 -7.49
C ALA A 84 -0.78 -7.85 -6.37
N SER A 85 0.26 -8.40 -5.73
CA SER A 85 0.09 -9.26 -4.53
C SER A 85 -0.58 -8.56 -3.35
N PHE A 86 -0.72 -7.24 -3.40
CA PHE A 86 -1.37 -6.41 -2.40
C PHE A 86 -2.90 -6.46 -2.46
N ILE A 87 -3.47 -6.81 -3.63
CA ILE A 87 -4.92 -6.77 -3.87
C ILE A 87 -5.70 -7.56 -2.80
N PRO A 88 -5.38 -8.82 -2.46
CA PRO A 88 -6.16 -9.58 -1.47
C PRO A 88 -6.18 -8.92 -0.09
N PHE A 89 -5.09 -8.25 0.30
CA PHE A 89 -5.05 -7.53 1.57
C PHE A 89 -5.99 -6.32 1.55
N LEU A 90 -5.91 -5.50 0.49
CA LEU A 90 -6.79 -4.35 0.35
C LEU A 90 -8.27 -4.75 0.34
N GLN A 91 -8.62 -5.87 -0.31
CA GLN A 91 -9.98 -6.42 -0.31
C GLN A 91 -10.45 -6.88 1.08
N ALA A 92 -9.52 -7.36 1.93
CA ALA A 92 -9.85 -7.76 3.29
C ALA A 92 -10.06 -6.57 4.24
N CYS A 93 -9.61 -5.37 3.86
CA CYS A 93 -9.74 -4.17 4.67
C CYS A 93 -11.12 -3.53 4.51
N LYS A 94 -12.02 -3.77 5.47
CA LYS A 94 -13.41 -3.28 5.43
C LYS A 94 -13.59 -1.82 5.86
N LYS A 95 -12.53 -1.20 6.38
CA LYS A 95 -12.56 0.18 6.89
C LYS A 95 -11.52 1.08 6.23
N LEU A 96 -10.74 0.56 5.29
CA LEU A 96 -9.69 1.32 4.61
C LEU A 96 -10.33 2.38 3.73
N LYS A 97 -10.12 3.66 4.07
CA LYS A 97 -10.64 4.84 3.38
C LYS A 97 -9.60 5.51 2.51
N CYS A 98 -8.36 5.55 2.98
CA CYS A 98 -7.27 6.26 2.33
C CYS A 98 -6.12 5.30 2.01
N LEU A 99 -5.65 5.32 0.77
CA LEU A 99 -4.46 4.61 0.31
C LEU A 99 -3.50 5.58 -0.35
N GLU A 100 -2.28 5.66 0.17
CA GLU A 100 -1.19 6.46 -0.42
C GLU A 100 -0.05 5.53 -0.83
N LEU A 101 0.39 5.65 -2.09
CA LEU A 101 1.50 4.90 -2.65
C LEU A 101 2.53 5.87 -3.22
N SER A 102 3.74 5.88 -2.65
CA SER A 102 4.88 6.66 -3.16
C SER A 102 5.98 5.68 -3.58
N LEU A 103 6.14 5.51 -4.89
CA LEU A 103 6.87 4.37 -5.47
C LEU A 103 7.92 4.86 -6.47
N VAL A 104 9.06 4.21 -6.51
CA VAL A 104 10.04 4.42 -7.60
C VAL A 104 9.60 3.72 -8.88
N TYR A 105 9.95 4.33 -10.02
CA TYR A 105 9.73 3.81 -11.37
C TYR A 105 10.26 2.35 -11.52
N ALA A 106 9.73 1.61 -12.49
CA ALA A 106 9.89 0.16 -12.63
C ALA A 106 9.22 -0.70 -11.52
N THR A 107 8.33 -0.11 -10.71
CA THR A 107 7.40 -0.87 -9.87
C THR A 107 6.38 -1.60 -10.74
N ASN A 108 6.35 -2.93 -10.63
CA ASN A 108 5.51 -3.79 -11.46
C ASN A 108 4.17 -4.09 -10.78
N GLY A 109 3.12 -4.17 -11.59
CA GLY A 109 1.79 -4.55 -11.13
C GLY A 109 0.90 -3.38 -10.70
N ILE A 110 1.33 -2.13 -10.90
CA ILE A 110 0.49 -0.95 -10.65
C ILE A 110 -0.75 -0.92 -11.54
N ASP A 111 -0.59 -1.19 -12.85
CA ASP A 111 -1.72 -1.29 -13.79
C ASP A 111 -2.73 -2.35 -13.32
N HIS A 112 -2.25 -3.51 -12.84
CA HIS A 112 -3.11 -4.58 -12.33
C HIS A 112 -3.84 -4.18 -11.03
N LEU A 113 -3.18 -3.40 -10.17
CA LEU A 113 -3.77 -2.88 -8.95
C LEU A 113 -4.91 -1.89 -9.30
N ILE A 114 -4.66 -0.96 -10.23
CA ILE A 114 -5.66 0.01 -10.68
C ILE A 114 -6.84 -0.68 -11.35
N GLU A 115 -6.60 -1.60 -12.30
CA GLU A 115 -7.67 -2.37 -12.95
C GLU A 115 -8.51 -3.15 -11.93
N SER A 116 -7.89 -3.71 -10.88
CA SER A 116 -8.63 -4.40 -9.83
C SER A 116 -9.62 -3.49 -9.08
N TRP A 117 -9.34 -2.18 -8.98
CA TRP A 117 -10.27 -1.22 -8.37
C TRP A 117 -11.42 -0.84 -9.29
N LEU A 118 -11.22 -0.92 -10.60
CA LEU A 118 -12.28 -0.68 -11.57
C LEU A 118 -13.26 -1.86 -11.62
N ASP A 119 -12.75 -3.08 -11.45
CA ASP A 119 -13.56 -4.31 -11.44
C ASP A 119 -14.20 -4.59 -10.08
N ASN A 120 -13.42 -4.44 -9.00
CA ASN A 120 -13.82 -4.82 -7.66
C ASN A 120 -13.11 -3.92 -6.62
N ARG A 121 -13.52 -2.65 -6.52
CA ARG A 121 -12.99 -1.73 -5.52
C ARG A 121 -13.23 -2.23 -4.08
N PRO A 122 -12.25 -2.11 -3.16
CA PRO A 122 -12.54 -2.27 -1.72
C PRO A 122 -13.68 -1.33 -1.30
N GLU A 123 -14.72 -1.87 -0.67
CA GLU A 123 -16.00 -1.16 -0.45
C GLU A 123 -15.84 0.19 0.26
N SER A 124 -14.93 0.26 1.23
CA SER A 124 -14.68 1.44 2.06
C SER A 124 -13.70 2.45 1.47
N LEU A 125 -13.05 2.14 0.34
CA LEU A 125 -11.97 2.98 -0.20
C LEU A 125 -12.56 4.24 -0.83
N GLU A 126 -12.18 5.41 -0.28
CA GLU A 126 -12.71 6.72 -0.67
C GLU A 126 -11.66 7.54 -1.43
N GLU A 127 -10.39 7.43 -1.05
CA GLU A 127 -9.32 8.28 -1.53
C GLU A 127 -8.06 7.48 -1.84
N VAL A 128 -7.44 7.79 -2.98
CA VAL A 128 -6.18 7.20 -3.42
C VAL A 128 -5.23 8.30 -3.89
N LEU A 129 -3.98 8.25 -3.41
CA LEU A 129 -2.86 9.01 -3.93
C LEU A 129 -1.82 8.02 -4.44
N ILE A 130 -1.39 8.20 -5.69
CA ILE A 130 -0.29 7.43 -6.27
C ILE A 130 0.72 8.42 -6.81
N ASP A 131 1.94 8.31 -6.33
CA ASP A 131 3.06 9.12 -6.76
C ASP A 131 4.20 8.21 -7.20
N ILE A 132 4.71 8.44 -8.41
CA ILE A 132 5.72 7.60 -9.07
C ILE A 132 6.93 8.47 -9.45
N TRP A 133 8.07 8.17 -8.84
CA TRP A 133 9.26 9.02 -8.90
C TRP A 133 10.35 8.35 -9.73
N ASP A 134 11.41 9.09 -10.06
CA ASP A 134 12.63 8.57 -10.70
C ASP A 134 12.41 7.99 -12.10
N ILE A 135 11.53 8.63 -12.89
CA ILE A 135 11.32 8.32 -14.30
C ILE A 135 12.37 9.10 -15.12
N GLU A 136 13.49 8.47 -15.45
CA GLU A 136 14.60 9.13 -16.16
C GLU A 136 14.36 9.25 -17.67
N ASP A 137 13.73 8.26 -18.28
CA ASP A 137 13.50 8.20 -19.72
C ASP A 137 12.28 9.04 -20.14
N GLU A 138 12.45 9.88 -21.16
CA GLU A 138 11.43 10.84 -21.61
C GLU A 138 10.23 10.15 -22.27
N ASP A 139 10.46 9.06 -23.01
CA ASP A 139 9.41 8.28 -23.64
C ASP A 139 8.60 7.55 -22.56
N ASP A 140 9.27 6.98 -21.56
CA ASP A 140 8.64 6.35 -20.41
C ASP A 140 7.84 7.35 -19.58
N TYR A 141 8.38 8.55 -19.34
CA TYR A 141 7.67 9.63 -18.65
C TYR A 141 6.40 10.04 -19.42
N THR A 142 6.50 10.19 -20.73
CA THR A 142 5.38 10.54 -21.60
C THR A 142 4.31 9.46 -21.60
N ASN A 143 4.72 8.19 -21.68
CA ASN A 143 3.82 7.05 -21.62
C ASN A 143 3.10 6.96 -20.27
N MET A 144 3.83 7.14 -19.16
CA MET A 144 3.26 7.17 -17.82
C MET A 144 2.26 8.30 -17.65
N LYS A 145 2.57 9.51 -18.14
CA LYS A 145 1.65 10.65 -18.11
C LYS A 145 0.35 10.38 -18.86
N ASN A 146 0.42 9.74 -20.03
CA ASN A 146 -0.75 9.36 -20.81
C ASN A 146 -1.61 8.33 -20.05
N LYS A 147 -0.99 7.29 -19.50
CA LYS A 147 -1.67 6.28 -18.66
C LYS A 147 -2.32 6.90 -17.43
N THR A 148 -1.63 7.80 -16.73
CA THR A 148 -2.18 8.52 -15.57
C THR A 148 -3.45 9.26 -15.96
N THR A 149 -3.46 9.96 -17.09
CA THR A 149 -4.65 10.70 -17.56
C THR A 149 -5.84 9.76 -17.79
N GLU A 150 -5.59 8.59 -18.39
CA GLU A 150 -6.61 7.56 -18.60
C GLU A 150 -7.14 7.00 -17.25
N TYR A 151 -6.23 6.57 -16.37
CA TYR A 151 -6.59 5.95 -15.10
C TYR A 151 -7.29 6.89 -14.14
N VAL A 152 -6.83 8.14 -14.01
CA VAL A 152 -7.49 9.16 -13.18
C VAL A 152 -8.94 9.32 -13.63
N SER A 153 -9.16 9.50 -14.94
CA SER A 153 -10.51 9.66 -15.50
C SER A 153 -11.42 8.47 -15.19
N ARG A 154 -10.90 7.24 -15.32
CA ARG A 154 -11.65 6.00 -15.06
C ARG A 154 -11.95 5.81 -13.57
N LEU A 155 -11.00 6.12 -12.69
CA LEU A 155 -11.16 5.97 -11.23
C LEU A 155 -12.10 7.03 -10.66
N GLU A 156 -12.00 8.28 -11.11
CA GLU A 156 -12.92 9.36 -10.72
C GLU A 156 -14.35 9.03 -11.17
N PHE A 157 -14.52 8.50 -12.39
CA PHE A 157 -15.82 8.03 -12.87
C PHE A 157 -16.38 6.89 -12.00
N ALA A 158 -15.52 6.02 -11.47
CA ALA A 158 -15.89 5.00 -10.49
C ALA A 158 -16.18 5.56 -9.09
N GLY A 159 -16.01 6.87 -8.87
CA GLY A 159 -16.29 7.56 -7.61
C GLY A 159 -15.17 7.55 -6.59
N LEU A 160 -13.93 7.22 -7.00
CA LEU A 160 -12.74 7.40 -6.16
C LEU A 160 -12.25 8.84 -6.22
N LYS A 161 -11.84 9.40 -5.09
CA LYS A 161 -11.13 10.68 -5.06
C LYS A 161 -9.66 10.42 -5.33
N ILE A 162 -9.13 11.00 -6.40
CA ILE A 162 -7.71 10.95 -6.73
C ILE A 162 -7.07 12.26 -6.29
N LYS A 163 -5.96 12.17 -5.55
CA LYS A 163 -5.15 13.33 -5.15
C LYS A 163 -3.86 13.41 -5.93
#